data_AF-A0AAW0GDU1-F1
#
_entry.id   AF-A0AAW0GDU1-F1
#
_cell.length_a   1.000
_cell.length_b   1.000
_cell.length_c   1.000
_cell.angle_alpha   90.00
_cell.angle_beta   90.00
_cell.angle_gamma   90.00
#
_symmetry.space_group_name_H-M   'P 1'
#
loop_
_entity.id
_entity.type
_entity.pdbx_description
1 polymer ?
#
loop_
_entity_poly.entity_id
_entity_poly.type
_entity_poly.pdbx_seq_one_letter_code
_entity_poly.pdbx_strand_id
1 'polypeptide(L)'
;MAADLSSLLRASKALNSHLSRPDLPSVHLSLDQIEAQSRKLVAKQPAAQADNDRATYLLAQAHVDAPALGSSIAHLNTATTFTPLQALQDTDVAGFVRYAHEQNIIATIEEARKATQDSFYRFLEEREQEDWEERKKRVFEQLGDRVGTGDNKAVNEMKRSMHGKSILSTSVGPAPSLQTQSKMMAYDRVVTELNTCRLRGTSYPITHALLQASLTVSSSIQSTSSQPTVLFAPTLHILSKITAEPPSLPPLEHASAHILNTPLFERKYARVYLGDQESREAVDLRRQIAKGAREALEEQYWDIVERTLQARATEARLGW
;
A
#
# COMPACT_ATOMS: atom_id res chain seq x y z
N MET A 1 -16.25 20.06 6.26
CA MET A 1 -16.17 18.67 6.77
C MET A 1 -16.08 18.73 8.28
N ALA A 2 -17.22 18.66 8.98
CA ALA A 2 -17.25 18.61 10.43
C ALA A 2 -16.87 17.18 10.85
N ALA A 3 -15.62 16.96 11.25
CA ALA A 3 -15.23 15.70 11.87
C ALA A 3 -16.12 15.46 13.09
N ASP A 4 -16.80 14.32 13.10
CA ASP A 4 -17.86 13.96 14.03
C ASP A 4 -17.37 14.03 15.48
N LEU A 5 -17.70 15.10 16.20
CA LEU A 5 -17.40 15.27 17.64
C LEU A 5 -17.90 14.07 18.47
N SER A 6 -18.94 13.40 17.98
CA SER A 6 -19.50 12.17 18.53
C SER A 6 -18.51 10.98 18.45
N SER A 7 -17.72 10.89 17.37
CA SER A 7 -16.69 9.86 17.19
C SER A 7 -15.51 10.08 18.13
N LEU A 8 -15.09 11.34 18.30
CA LEU A 8 -14.02 11.73 19.21
C LEU A 8 -14.42 11.46 20.68
N LEU A 9 -15.67 11.75 21.03
CA LEU A 9 -16.22 11.46 22.36
C LEU A 9 -16.31 9.95 22.63
N ARG A 10 -16.66 9.13 21.63
CA ARG A 10 -16.62 7.67 21.76
C ARG A 10 -15.19 7.15 21.93
N ALA A 11 -14.25 7.65 21.14
CA ALA A 11 -12.83 7.28 21.26
C ALA A 11 -12.25 7.66 22.63
N SER A 12 -12.56 8.86 23.13
CA SER A 12 -12.17 9.31 24.46
C SER A 12 -12.74 8.43 25.57
N LYS A 13 -14.03 8.07 25.50
CA LYS A 13 -14.67 7.16 26.48
C LYS A 13 -14.07 5.74 26.44
N ALA A 14 -13.71 5.25 25.25
CA ALA A 14 -13.05 3.94 25.10
C ALA A 14 -11.62 3.94 25.66
N LEU A 15 -10.90 5.05 25.59
CA LEU A 15 -9.57 5.17 26.19
C LEU A 15 -9.65 5.15 27.73
N ASN A 16 -10.66 5.82 28.28
CA ASN A 16 -10.80 5.98 29.73
C ASN A 16 -11.44 4.76 30.42
N SER A 17 -12.02 3.81 29.66
CA SER A 17 -12.60 2.58 30.22
C SER A 17 -11.54 1.68 30.85
N HIS A 18 -10.31 1.68 30.33
CA HIS A 18 -9.18 0.89 30.86
C HIS A 18 -8.64 1.39 32.20
N LEU A 19 -8.83 2.68 32.53
CA LEU A 19 -8.45 3.25 33.83
C LEU A 19 -9.56 3.18 34.87
N SER A 20 -10.80 2.94 34.43
CA SER A 20 -11.98 2.92 35.31
C SER A 20 -12.09 1.54 35.96
N ARG A 21 -11.82 1.46 37.26
CA ARG A 21 -12.02 0.22 38.05
C ARG A 21 -13.54 -0.09 38.08
N PRO A 22 -13.98 -1.34 37.80
CA PRO A 22 -15.39 -1.64 37.51
C PRO A 22 -16.37 -1.45 38.69
N ASP A 23 -15.88 -1.26 39.92
CA ASP A 23 -16.73 -1.17 41.12
C ASP A 23 -17.07 0.26 41.56
N LEU A 24 -16.66 1.30 40.81
CA LEU A 24 -16.89 2.70 41.17
C LEU A 24 -17.56 3.49 40.03
N PRO A 25 -18.58 4.33 40.31
CA PRO A 25 -19.23 5.14 39.30
C PRO A 25 -18.28 6.19 38.72
N SER A 26 -18.32 6.39 37.40
CA SER A 26 -17.52 7.39 36.70
C SER A 26 -18.02 8.81 37.02
N VAL A 27 -17.17 9.65 37.61
CA VAL A 27 -17.49 11.05 37.91
C VAL A 27 -17.17 11.91 36.69
N HIS A 28 -18.14 12.69 36.22
CA HIS A 28 -17.93 13.70 35.17
C HIS A 28 -17.55 15.03 35.81
N LEU A 29 -16.32 15.50 35.58
CA LEU A 29 -15.84 16.80 36.06
C LEU A 29 -16.14 17.90 35.04
N SER A 30 -16.45 19.11 35.52
CA SER A 30 -16.56 20.29 34.65
C SER A 30 -15.17 20.76 34.18
N LEU A 31 -15.12 21.55 33.10
CA LEU A 31 -13.87 22.08 32.54
C LEU A 31 -13.03 22.82 33.61
N ASP A 32 -13.68 23.66 34.41
CA ASP A 32 -13.03 24.41 35.50
C ASP A 32 -12.44 23.48 36.57
N GLN A 33 -13.11 22.37 36.88
CA GLN A 33 -12.60 21.39 37.83
C GLN A 33 -11.41 20.60 37.27
N ILE A 34 -11.44 20.28 35.97
CA ILE A 34 -10.33 19.63 35.27
C ILE A 34 -9.10 20.56 35.23
N GLU A 35 -9.30 21.85 34.97
CA GLU A 35 -8.22 22.84 35.00
C GLU A 35 -7.62 22.99 36.40
N ALA A 36 -8.47 23.11 37.43
CA ALA A 36 -8.01 23.20 38.81
C ALA A 36 -7.21 21.96 39.23
N GLN A 37 -7.64 20.76 38.79
CA GLN A 37 -6.93 19.52 39.04
C GLN A 37 -5.62 19.41 38.23
N SER A 38 -5.60 19.87 36.97
CA SER A 38 -4.37 19.86 36.16
C SER A 38 -3.31 20.77 36.76
N ARG A 39 -3.68 21.99 37.17
CA ARG A 39 -2.78 22.93 37.85
C ARG A 39 -2.25 22.35 39.16
N LYS A 40 -3.11 21.63 39.91
CA LYS A 40 -2.72 20.98 41.16
C LYS A 40 -1.79 19.78 40.94
N LEU A 41 -1.98 19.01 39.86
CA LEU A 41 -1.09 17.92 39.48
C LEU A 41 0.27 18.43 39.00
N VAL A 42 0.27 19.47 38.16
CA VAL A 42 1.49 20.15 37.71
C VAL A 42 2.26 20.73 38.89
N ALA A 43 1.58 21.33 39.87
CA ALA A 43 2.20 21.83 41.09
C ALA A 43 2.69 20.73 42.05
N LYS A 44 2.15 19.50 41.96
CA LYS A 44 2.56 18.36 42.79
C LYS A 44 3.74 17.58 42.21
N GLN A 45 4.10 17.80 40.95
CA GLN A 45 5.26 17.19 40.35
C GLN A 45 6.48 18.00 40.80
N PRO A 46 7.39 17.45 41.63
CA PRO A 46 8.64 18.13 41.94
C PRO A 46 9.35 18.38 40.61
N ALA A 47 9.77 19.62 40.37
CA ALA A 47 10.52 19.97 39.17
C ALA A 47 11.66 18.97 38.97
N ALA A 48 11.74 18.39 37.77
CA ALA A 48 12.70 17.37 37.37
C ALA A 48 14.14 17.91 37.23
N GLN A 49 14.61 18.73 38.19
CA GLN A 49 15.96 19.29 38.20
C GLN A 49 17.01 18.19 38.33
N ALA A 50 16.77 17.14 39.12
CA ALA A 50 17.71 16.04 39.32
C ALA A 50 17.92 15.14 38.09
N ASP A 51 16.89 14.95 37.25
CA ASP A 51 17.03 14.18 36.00
C ASP A 51 17.70 15.00 34.90
N ASN A 52 17.52 16.32 34.92
CA ASN A 52 18.22 17.22 34.01
C ASN A 52 19.74 17.17 34.26
N ASP A 53 20.19 17.13 35.51
CA ASP A 53 21.61 17.04 35.85
C ASP A 53 22.24 15.71 35.39
N ARG A 54 21.50 14.59 35.50
CA ARG A 54 21.94 13.28 34.99
C ARG A 54 21.98 13.24 33.47
N ALA A 55 20.97 13.79 32.80
CA ALA A 55 20.96 13.93 31.34
C ALA A 55 22.11 14.82 30.86
N THR A 56 22.38 15.92 31.57
CA THR A 56 23.50 16.83 31.28
C THR A 56 24.85 16.13 31.45
N TYR A 57 24.98 15.28 32.47
CA TYR A 57 26.19 14.48 32.70
C TYR A 57 26.41 13.42 31.60
N LEU A 58 25.35 12.75 31.14
CA LEU A 58 25.43 11.79 30.03
C LEU A 58 25.76 12.47 28.68
N LEU A 59 25.27 13.68 28.48
CA LEU A 59 25.60 14.49 27.30
C LEU A 59 27.06 14.96 27.33
N ALA A 60 27.57 15.34 28.51
CA ALA A 60 28.98 15.66 28.69
C ALA A 60 29.89 14.45 28.44
N GLN A 61 29.46 13.23 28.83
CA GLN A 61 30.15 11.98 28.49
C GLN A 61 30.21 11.75 26.97
N ALA A 62 29.20 12.22 26.22
CA ALA A 62 29.19 12.21 24.76
C ALA A 62 29.92 13.40 24.13
N HIS A 63 30.67 14.19 24.90
CA HIS A 63 31.33 15.44 24.47
C HIS A 63 30.37 16.50 23.91
N VAL A 64 29.14 16.54 24.38
CA VAL A 64 28.13 17.54 23.98
C VAL A 64 27.95 18.57 25.09
N ASP A 65 28.38 19.81 24.83
CA ASP A 65 28.23 20.94 25.74
C ASP A 65 26.78 21.48 25.73
N ALA A 66 25.90 20.79 26.47
CA ALA A 66 24.51 21.16 26.67
C ALA A 66 24.28 22.62 27.11
N PRO A 67 25.06 23.22 28.06
CA PRO A 67 24.83 24.62 28.45
C PRO A 67 25.22 25.62 27.34
N ALA A 68 26.25 25.31 26.54
CA ALA A 68 26.63 26.14 25.40
C ALA A 68 25.55 26.09 24.31
N LEU A 69 25.06 24.90 23.98
CA LEU A 69 23.94 24.73 23.04
C LEU A 69 22.66 25.39 23.53
N GLY A 70 22.35 25.30 24.82
CA GLY A 70 21.20 25.99 25.43
C GLY A 70 21.31 27.50 25.29
N SER A 71 22.50 28.07 25.48
CA SER A 71 22.75 29.50 25.24
C SER A 71 22.59 29.86 23.76
N SER A 72 23.10 29.04 22.83
CA SER A 72 22.93 29.25 21.40
C SER A 72 21.45 29.23 21.01
N ILE A 73 20.66 28.28 21.54
CA ILE A 73 19.22 28.18 21.30
C ILE A 73 18.47 29.38 21.89
N ALA A 74 18.84 29.85 23.09
CA ALA A 74 18.23 31.03 23.70
C ALA A 74 18.53 32.33 22.93
N HIS A 75 19.69 32.39 22.26
CA HIS A 75 20.06 33.50 21.38
C HIS A 75 19.50 33.37 19.95
N LEU A 76 18.90 32.23 19.57
CA LEU A 76 18.21 32.10 18.28
C LEU A 76 16.92 32.92 18.32
N ASN A 77 16.94 34.05 17.61
CA ASN A 77 15.79 34.92 17.48
C ASN A 77 14.79 34.31 16.48
N THR A 78 13.89 33.45 16.96
CA THR A 78 12.85 32.80 16.13
C THR A 78 11.82 33.77 15.56
N ALA A 79 11.81 35.01 16.05
CA ALA A 79 10.91 36.06 15.57
C ALA A 79 11.29 36.56 14.16
N THR A 80 12.56 36.48 13.76
CA THR A 80 12.99 36.92 12.42
C THR A 80 12.93 35.81 11.37
N THR A 81 12.90 34.54 11.78
CA THR A 81 12.85 33.37 10.87
C THR A 81 11.55 33.31 10.06
N PHE A 82 10.47 33.93 10.54
CA PHE A 82 9.18 34.01 9.86
C PHE A 82 8.76 35.44 9.52
N THR A 83 9.71 36.37 9.43
CA THR A 83 9.39 37.70 8.90
C THR A 83 8.92 37.50 7.46
N PRO A 84 7.67 37.86 7.10
CA PRO A 84 7.22 37.75 5.72
C PRO A 84 8.18 38.56 4.86
N LEU A 85 8.72 37.93 3.80
CA LEU A 85 9.57 38.58 2.81
C LEU A 85 8.88 39.87 2.39
N GLN A 86 9.47 41.01 2.75
CA GLN A 86 9.00 42.30 2.30
C GLN A 86 8.98 42.24 0.77
N ALA A 87 7.82 42.44 0.17
CA ALA A 87 7.68 42.36 -1.28
C ALA A 87 8.73 43.29 -1.91
N LEU A 88 9.65 42.70 -2.66
CA LEU A 88 10.66 43.44 -3.39
C LEU A 88 9.93 44.44 -4.30
N GLN A 89 10.20 45.74 -4.13
CA GLN A 89 9.71 46.72 -5.10
C GLN A 89 10.51 46.56 -6.39
N ASP A 90 9.85 46.67 -7.55
CA ASP A 90 10.40 46.41 -8.89
C ASP A 90 11.63 47.28 -9.30
N THR A 91 12.12 48.14 -8.40
CA THR A 91 13.24 49.07 -8.62
C THR A 91 14.48 48.84 -7.75
N ASP A 92 14.49 47.85 -6.84
CA ASP A 92 15.66 47.55 -5.99
C ASP A 92 16.52 46.38 -6.52
N VAL A 93 17.51 46.70 -7.33
CA VAL A 93 18.48 45.73 -7.89
C VAL A 93 19.33 45.08 -6.79
N ALA A 94 19.68 45.82 -5.74
CA ALA A 94 20.50 45.29 -4.64
C ALA A 94 19.72 44.26 -3.81
N GLY A 95 18.45 44.54 -3.54
CA GLY A 95 17.52 43.59 -2.94
C GLY A 95 17.37 42.31 -3.76
N PHE A 96 17.28 42.43 -5.09
CA PHE A 96 17.13 41.27 -5.98
C PHE A 96 18.35 40.36 -5.94
N VAL A 97 19.56 40.94 -6.00
CA VAL A 97 20.80 40.15 -5.92
C VAL A 97 20.93 39.45 -4.57
N ARG A 98 20.56 40.10 -3.47
CA ARG A 98 20.59 39.48 -2.14
C ARG A 98 19.58 38.34 -2.03
N TYR A 99 18.36 38.54 -2.51
CA TYR A 99 17.34 37.48 -2.57
C TYR A 99 17.78 36.29 -3.43
N ALA A 100 18.34 36.56 -4.62
CA ALA A 100 18.85 35.50 -5.50
C ALA A 100 19.99 34.72 -4.85
N HIS A 101 20.88 35.40 -4.12
CA HIS A 101 21.95 34.75 -3.36
C HIS A 101 21.42 33.90 -2.21
N GLU A 102 20.52 34.43 -1.39
CA GLU A 102 19.86 33.68 -0.31
C GLU A 102 19.11 32.47 -0.85
N GLN A 103 18.39 32.62 -1.96
CA GLN A 103 17.67 31.52 -2.61
C GLN A 103 18.62 30.46 -3.19
N ASN A 104 19.78 30.86 -3.71
CA ASN A 104 20.80 29.94 -4.18
C ASN A 104 21.41 29.14 -3.01
N ILE A 105 21.65 29.78 -1.87
CA ILE A 105 22.09 29.09 -0.65
C ILE A 105 21.04 28.08 -0.20
N ILE A 106 19.76 28.45 -0.17
CA ILE A 106 18.68 27.53 0.19
C ILE A 106 18.63 26.33 -0.78
N ALA A 107 18.70 26.59 -2.09
CA ALA A 107 18.68 25.55 -3.10
C ALA A 107 19.87 24.58 -2.97
N THR A 108 21.07 25.10 -2.72
CA THR A 108 22.28 24.27 -2.53
C THR A 108 22.22 23.43 -1.26
N ILE A 109 21.68 23.96 -0.16
CA ILE A 109 21.46 23.20 1.08
C ILE A 109 20.42 22.09 0.86
N GLU A 110 19.33 22.39 0.17
CA GLU A 110 18.28 21.41 -0.11
C GLU A 110 18.77 20.30 -1.05
N GLU A 111 19.56 20.65 -2.05
CA GLU A 111 20.23 19.68 -2.93
C GLU A 111 21.22 18.81 -2.16
N ALA A 112 22.05 19.40 -1.29
CA ALA A 112 22.98 18.64 -0.45
C ALA A 112 22.25 17.71 0.52
N ARG A 113 21.14 18.15 1.13
CA ARG A 113 20.30 17.33 2.00
C ARG A 113 19.72 16.15 1.21
N LYS A 114 19.15 16.41 0.04
CA LYS A 114 18.56 15.37 -0.82
C LYS A 114 19.62 14.35 -1.25
N ALA A 115 20.78 14.82 -1.71
CA ALA A 115 21.90 13.95 -2.08
C ALA A 115 22.39 13.09 -0.91
N THR A 116 22.45 13.65 0.31
CA THR A 116 22.84 12.91 1.51
C THR A 116 21.79 11.86 1.89
N GLN A 117 20.51 12.21 1.80
CA GLN A 117 19.40 11.29 2.06
C GLN A 117 19.42 10.12 1.06
N ASP A 118 19.56 10.41 -0.24
CA ASP A 118 19.64 9.38 -1.28
C ASP A 118 20.87 8.47 -1.09
N SER A 119 22.02 9.06 -0.73
CA SER A 119 23.24 8.30 -0.41
C SER A 119 23.06 7.38 0.80
N PHE A 120 22.38 7.87 1.85
CA PHE A 120 22.06 7.06 3.04
C PHE A 120 21.17 5.87 2.71
N TYR A 121 20.10 6.08 1.92
CA TYR A 121 19.25 4.97 1.49
C TYR A 121 20.00 3.96 0.65
N ARG A 122 20.86 4.41 -0.27
CA ARG A 122 21.69 3.53 -1.08
C ARG A 122 22.65 2.69 -0.25
N PHE A 123 23.26 3.30 0.76
CA PHE A 123 24.14 2.60 1.70
C PHE A 123 23.38 1.57 2.55
N LEU A 124 22.17 1.90 3.01
CA LEU A 124 21.32 0.94 3.72
C LEU A 124 20.95 -0.26 2.86
N GLU A 125 20.58 -0.03 1.60
CA GLU A 125 20.24 -1.10 0.65
C GLU A 125 21.43 -2.02 0.37
N GLU A 126 22.61 -1.43 0.11
CA GLU A 126 23.85 -2.18 -0.09
C GLU A 126 24.19 -3.03 1.14
N ARG A 127 24.07 -2.46 2.34
CA ARG A 127 24.27 -3.18 3.59
C ARG A 127 23.26 -4.29 3.81
N GLU A 128 21.98 -4.03 3.58
CA GLU A 128 20.93 -5.04 3.70
C GLU A 128 21.17 -6.21 2.72
N GLN A 129 21.63 -5.91 1.51
CA GLN A 129 21.98 -6.92 0.52
C GLN A 129 23.16 -7.79 0.96
N GLU A 130 24.26 -7.18 1.42
CA GLU A 130 25.41 -7.91 1.97
C GLU A 130 24.97 -8.82 3.14
N ASP A 131 24.22 -8.26 4.07
CA ASP A 131 23.66 -8.95 5.24
C ASP A 131 22.77 -10.14 4.85
N TRP A 132 21.99 -9.99 3.77
CA TRP A 132 21.15 -11.04 3.22
C TRP A 132 21.98 -12.14 2.55
N GLU A 133 22.99 -11.76 1.75
CA GLU A 133 23.88 -12.71 1.09
C GLU A 133 24.67 -13.55 2.11
N GLU A 134 25.16 -12.92 3.18
CA GLU A 134 25.82 -13.61 4.29
C GLU A 134 24.88 -14.60 4.99
N ARG A 135 23.65 -14.17 5.32
CA ARG A 135 22.64 -15.06 5.94
C ARG A 135 22.27 -16.21 5.03
N LYS A 136 22.08 -15.93 3.73
CA LYS A 136 21.79 -16.96 2.72
C LYS A 136 22.93 -17.97 2.63
N LYS A 137 24.19 -17.51 2.61
CA LYS A 137 25.37 -18.38 2.60
C LYS A 137 25.41 -19.26 3.85
N ARG A 138 25.18 -18.68 5.03
CA ARG A 138 25.13 -19.42 6.31
C ARG A 138 24.02 -20.46 6.32
N VAL A 139 22.81 -20.12 5.86
CA VAL A 139 21.69 -21.06 5.76
C VAL A 139 22.02 -22.18 4.77
N PHE A 140 22.63 -21.84 3.63
CA PHE A 140 23.02 -22.84 2.63
C PHE A 140 24.11 -23.79 3.14
N GLU A 141 25.06 -23.29 3.92
CA GLU A 141 26.09 -24.10 4.58
C GLU A 141 25.47 -25.01 5.64
N GLN A 142 24.63 -24.48 6.53
CA GLN A 142 23.95 -25.27 7.57
C GLN A 142 22.98 -26.31 7.02
N LEU A 143 22.30 -26.00 5.90
CA LEU A 143 21.39 -26.92 5.24
C LEU A 143 22.14 -27.90 4.32
N GLY A 144 23.25 -27.47 3.73
CA GLY A 144 24.11 -28.28 2.88
C GLY A 144 24.96 -29.28 3.66
N ASP A 145 25.44 -28.92 4.85
CA ASP A 145 26.21 -29.80 5.73
C ASP A 145 25.33 -30.89 6.38
N ARG A 146 24.02 -30.65 6.45
CA ARG A 146 23.01 -31.66 6.83
C ARG A 146 22.60 -32.59 5.68
N VAL A 147 23.03 -32.30 4.45
CA VAL A 147 22.84 -33.15 3.25
C VAL A 147 24.18 -33.76 2.82
N GLY A 148 25.02 -34.10 3.79
CA GLY A 148 26.16 -34.99 3.57
C GLY A 148 25.70 -36.43 3.43
N THR A 149 25.92 -37.01 2.23
CA THR A 149 26.00 -38.45 1.85
C THR A 149 25.02 -38.97 0.78
N GLY A 150 24.50 -38.14 -0.13
CA GLY A 150 23.78 -38.69 -1.29
C GLY A 150 23.42 -37.68 -2.37
N ASP A 151 24.16 -37.74 -3.48
CA ASP A 151 23.79 -37.30 -4.82
C ASP A 151 23.24 -35.87 -4.99
N ASN A 152 24.16 -34.97 -5.34
CA ASN A 152 23.95 -33.60 -5.83
C ASN A 152 23.23 -33.52 -7.19
N LYS A 153 22.15 -34.29 -7.39
CA LYS A 153 21.29 -34.23 -8.57
C LYS A 153 20.09 -33.29 -8.32
N ALA A 154 19.50 -33.37 -7.11
CA ALA A 154 18.35 -32.53 -6.73
C ALA A 154 18.67 -31.03 -6.66
N VAL A 155 19.88 -30.65 -6.23
CA VAL A 155 20.32 -29.24 -6.17
C VAL A 155 20.56 -28.67 -7.57
N ASN A 156 21.05 -29.47 -8.52
CA ASN A 156 21.22 -29.06 -9.91
C ASN A 156 19.89 -28.98 -10.68
N GLU A 157 18.93 -29.86 -10.35
CA GLU A 157 17.55 -29.81 -10.86
C GLU A 157 16.84 -28.51 -10.40
N MET A 158 16.99 -28.14 -9.12
CA MET A 158 16.45 -26.89 -8.57
C MET A 158 17.10 -25.64 -9.19
N LYS A 159 18.41 -25.65 -9.44
CA LYS A 159 19.11 -24.55 -10.14
C LYS A 159 18.65 -24.37 -11.60
N ARG A 160 18.24 -25.46 -12.26
CA ARG A 160 17.64 -25.41 -13.61
C ARG A 160 16.18 -24.95 -13.58
N SER A 161 15.41 -25.32 -12.55
CA SER A 161 14.02 -24.87 -12.43
C SER A 161 13.87 -23.40 -12.00
N MET A 162 14.91 -22.81 -11.36
CA MET A 162 14.93 -21.39 -10.98
C MET A 162 15.34 -20.43 -12.12
N HIS A 163 15.76 -20.93 -13.28
CA HIS A 163 15.98 -20.08 -14.48
C HIS A 163 14.68 -19.75 -15.24
N GLY A 164 13.54 -20.28 -14.78
CA GLY A 164 12.22 -19.83 -15.21
C GLY A 164 11.80 -18.63 -14.38
N LYS A 165 11.89 -17.42 -14.97
CA LYS A 165 11.32 -16.12 -14.54
C LYS A 165 10.29 -16.23 -13.41
N SER A 166 10.77 -16.34 -12.17
CA SER A 166 9.92 -16.29 -10.98
C SER A 166 9.87 -14.84 -10.52
N ILE A 167 8.69 -14.25 -10.66
CA ILE A 167 8.32 -12.88 -10.25
C ILE A 167 8.22 -12.78 -8.71
N LEU A 168 8.82 -13.70 -7.97
CA LEU A 168 8.82 -13.72 -6.50
C LEU A 168 10.19 -13.37 -5.90
N SER A 169 11.12 -12.86 -6.72
CA SER A 169 12.24 -12.09 -6.19
C SER A 169 11.70 -10.72 -5.78
N THR A 170 11.71 -10.44 -4.49
CA THR A 170 11.70 -9.09 -3.92
C THR A 170 12.46 -8.15 -4.84
N SER A 171 11.76 -7.11 -5.29
CA SER A 171 12.13 -6.26 -6.41
C SER A 171 13.36 -5.40 -6.11
N VAL A 172 14.54 -5.89 -6.50
CA VAL A 172 15.79 -5.11 -6.64
C VAL A 172 16.08 -4.81 -8.11
N GLY A 173 15.04 -4.47 -8.87
CA GLY A 173 15.15 -3.99 -10.25
C GLY A 173 15.18 -2.47 -10.33
N PRO A 174 15.64 -1.88 -11.44
CA PRO A 174 15.57 -0.44 -11.66
C PRO A 174 14.15 0.06 -11.37
N ALA A 175 14.06 1.20 -10.67
CA ALA A 175 12.80 1.73 -10.17
C ALA A 175 11.69 1.59 -11.24
N PRO A 176 10.58 0.91 -10.93
CA PRO A 176 9.52 0.69 -11.91
C PRO A 176 9.10 2.04 -12.48
N SER A 177 8.95 2.12 -13.80
CA SER A 177 8.48 3.34 -14.47
C SER A 177 7.22 3.86 -13.76
N LEU A 178 6.97 5.18 -13.77
CA LEU A 178 5.77 5.75 -13.15
C LEU A 178 4.49 5.06 -13.65
N GLN A 179 4.47 4.64 -14.91
CA GLN A 179 3.39 3.83 -15.50
C GLN A 179 3.30 2.45 -14.85
N THR A 180 4.41 1.73 -14.72
CA THR A 180 4.46 0.43 -14.02
C THR A 180 4.06 0.56 -12.55
N GLN A 181 4.43 1.65 -11.87
CA GLN A 181 4.01 1.94 -10.50
C GLN A 181 2.51 2.16 -10.40
N SER A 182 1.92 2.95 -11.31
CA SER A 182 0.47 3.16 -11.35
C SER A 182 -0.28 1.83 -11.57
N LYS A 183 0.21 0.99 -12.49
CA LYS A 183 -0.32 -0.37 -12.69
C LYS A 183 -0.25 -1.21 -11.42
N MET A 184 0.93 -1.23 -10.79
CA MET A 184 1.17 -1.98 -9.57
C MET A 184 0.21 -1.56 -8.47
N MET A 185 0.04 -0.26 -8.25
CA MET A 185 -0.90 0.30 -7.27
C MET A 185 -2.36 -0.05 -7.56
N ALA A 186 -2.77 -0.08 -8.83
CA ALA A 186 -4.14 -0.46 -9.20
C ALA A 186 -4.44 -1.93 -8.87
N TYR A 187 -3.51 -2.84 -9.16
CA TYR A 187 -3.68 -4.26 -8.81
C TYR A 187 -3.47 -4.54 -7.32
N ASP A 188 -2.58 -3.82 -6.66
CA ASP A 188 -2.34 -3.93 -5.22
C ASP A 188 -3.62 -3.66 -4.41
N ARG A 189 -4.40 -2.65 -4.79
CA ARG A 189 -5.71 -2.37 -4.17
C ARG A 189 -6.67 -3.55 -4.26
N VAL A 190 -6.72 -4.25 -5.39
CA VAL A 190 -7.59 -5.42 -5.57
C VAL A 190 -7.11 -6.59 -4.71
N VAL A 191 -5.80 -6.83 -4.64
CA VAL A 191 -5.22 -7.91 -3.86
C VAL A 191 -5.35 -7.66 -2.36
N THR A 192 -5.14 -6.42 -1.91
CA THR A 192 -5.33 -6.03 -0.52
C THR A 192 -6.80 -6.21 -0.11
N GLU A 193 -7.74 -5.74 -0.94
CA GLU A 193 -9.17 -5.95 -0.69
C GLU A 193 -9.54 -7.44 -0.62
N LEU A 194 -9.08 -8.25 -1.59
CA LEU A 194 -9.24 -9.71 -1.57
C LEU A 194 -8.74 -10.31 -0.26
N ASN A 195 -7.55 -9.92 0.20
CA ASN A 195 -6.98 -10.42 1.45
C ASN A 195 -7.82 -9.99 2.66
N THR A 196 -8.33 -8.75 2.69
CA THR A 196 -9.24 -8.32 3.76
C THR A 196 -10.52 -9.13 3.78
N CYS A 197 -11.09 -9.45 2.61
CA CYS A 197 -12.29 -10.29 2.49
C CYS A 197 -12.02 -11.73 2.94
N ARG A 198 -10.86 -12.31 2.58
CA ARG A 198 -10.47 -13.66 3.01
C ARG A 198 -10.25 -13.74 4.52
N LEU A 199 -9.65 -12.72 5.13
CA LEU A 199 -9.51 -12.64 6.59
C LEU A 199 -10.86 -12.50 7.30
N ARG A 200 -11.83 -11.83 6.67
CA ARG A 200 -13.21 -11.71 7.17
C ARG A 200 -14.08 -12.94 6.88
N GLY A 201 -13.58 -13.90 6.09
CA GLY A 201 -14.36 -15.07 5.63
C GLY A 201 -15.50 -14.71 4.67
N THR A 202 -15.43 -13.57 3.98
CA THR A 202 -16.44 -13.11 3.02
C THR A 202 -16.00 -13.41 1.59
N SER A 203 -16.94 -13.74 0.69
CA SER A 203 -16.63 -13.93 -0.73
C SER A 203 -16.24 -12.61 -1.40
N TYR A 204 -15.44 -12.69 -2.47
CA TYR A 204 -14.94 -11.50 -3.18
C TYR A 204 -14.89 -11.71 -4.71
N PRO A 205 -15.59 -10.83 -5.46
CA PRO A 205 -15.39 -10.28 -6.80
C PRO A 205 -14.22 -10.53 -7.75
N ILE A 206 -13.28 -11.44 -7.51
CA ILE A 206 -11.89 -11.22 -7.98
C ILE A 206 -11.77 -11.04 -9.50
N THR A 207 -12.54 -11.79 -10.29
CA THR A 207 -12.48 -11.69 -11.75
C THR A 207 -12.97 -10.33 -12.26
N HIS A 208 -14.06 -9.82 -11.67
CA HIS A 208 -14.64 -8.52 -12.00
C HIS A 208 -13.76 -7.38 -11.50
N ALA A 209 -13.20 -7.49 -10.29
CA ALA A 209 -12.33 -6.48 -9.72
C ALA A 209 -11.03 -6.33 -10.54
N LEU A 210 -10.42 -7.45 -10.96
CA LEU A 210 -9.27 -7.43 -11.85
C LEU A 210 -9.61 -6.91 -13.25
N LEU A 211 -10.80 -7.23 -13.77
CA LEU A 211 -11.28 -6.70 -15.03
C LEU A 211 -11.38 -5.17 -14.98
N GLN A 212 -12.01 -4.62 -13.93
CA GLN A 212 -12.11 -3.17 -13.73
C GLN A 212 -10.72 -2.52 -13.57
N ALA A 213 -9.84 -3.12 -12.78
CA ALA A 213 -8.45 -2.64 -12.64
C ALA A 213 -7.74 -2.63 -14.01
N SER A 214 -7.90 -3.67 -14.83
CA SER A 214 -7.29 -3.75 -16.16
C SER A 214 -7.80 -2.67 -17.12
N LEU A 215 -9.08 -2.30 -17.05
CA LEU A 215 -9.67 -1.24 -17.85
C LEU A 215 -9.13 0.14 -17.43
N THR A 216 -9.07 0.42 -16.12
CA THR A 216 -8.52 1.69 -15.60
C THR A 216 -7.04 1.88 -15.95
N VAL A 217 -6.26 0.80 -15.94
CA VAL A 217 -4.88 0.79 -16.39
C VAL A 217 -4.79 1.04 -17.90
N SER A 218 -5.64 0.39 -18.68
CA SER A 218 -5.62 0.49 -20.15
C SER A 218 -6.03 1.88 -20.65
N SER A 219 -6.97 2.56 -19.97
CA SER A 219 -7.36 3.93 -20.31
C SER A 219 -6.25 4.96 -20.10
N SER A 220 -5.27 4.68 -19.22
CA SER A 220 -4.14 5.58 -18.96
C SER A 220 -3.02 5.50 -20.01
N ILE A 221 -3.07 4.50 -20.90
CA ILE A 221 -1.97 4.12 -21.81
C ILE A 221 -2.47 4.19 -23.25
N GLN A 222 -2.76 5.40 -23.71
CA GLN A 222 -3.09 5.63 -25.12
C GLN A 222 -1.85 5.59 -26.04
N SER A 223 -0.66 5.38 -25.47
CA SER A 223 0.63 5.38 -26.16
C SER A 223 1.28 4.00 -26.13
N THR A 224 1.39 3.42 -27.33
CA THR A 224 2.41 2.46 -27.76
C THR A 224 2.35 1.01 -27.25
N SER A 225 1.92 0.13 -28.16
CA SER A 225 2.58 -1.14 -28.52
C SER A 225 2.79 -2.26 -27.49
N SER A 226 2.02 -2.36 -26.39
CA SER A 226 1.99 -3.61 -25.60
C SER A 226 0.79 -4.50 -25.94
N GLN A 227 0.95 -5.26 -27.03
CA GLN A 227 0.09 -6.38 -27.46
C GLN A 227 -0.48 -7.27 -26.31
N PRO A 228 0.27 -7.63 -25.25
CA PRO A 228 -0.28 -8.49 -24.18
C PRO A 228 -1.34 -7.83 -23.31
N THR A 229 -1.39 -6.49 -23.20
CA THR A 229 -2.38 -5.79 -22.36
C THR A 229 -3.76 -5.81 -23.01
N VAL A 230 -3.83 -5.82 -24.34
CA VAL A 230 -5.08 -5.83 -25.12
C VAL A 230 -5.86 -7.14 -24.93
N LEU A 231 -5.16 -8.26 -24.72
CA LEU A 231 -5.79 -9.58 -24.54
C LEU A 231 -6.16 -9.90 -23.09
N PHE A 232 -5.62 -9.15 -22.12
CA PHE A 232 -5.83 -9.44 -20.70
C PHE A 232 -7.26 -9.13 -20.23
N ALA A 233 -7.83 -7.98 -20.61
CA ALA A 233 -9.21 -7.66 -20.24
C ALA A 233 -10.24 -8.64 -20.88
N PRO A 234 -10.15 -8.98 -22.18
CA PRO A 234 -11.01 -9.99 -22.80
C PRO A 234 -10.91 -11.38 -22.14
N THR A 235 -9.71 -11.81 -21.72
CA THR A 235 -9.54 -13.11 -21.05
C THR A 235 -10.17 -13.13 -19.66
N LEU A 236 -10.10 -12.03 -18.91
CA LEU A 236 -10.82 -11.89 -17.64
C LEU A 236 -12.34 -11.87 -17.83
N HIS A 237 -12.84 -11.27 -18.92
CA HIS A 237 -14.27 -11.33 -19.27
C HIS A 237 -14.74 -12.75 -19.59
N ILE A 238 -13.96 -13.51 -20.36
CA ILE A 238 -14.26 -14.93 -20.60
C ILE A 238 -14.28 -15.71 -19.28
N LEU A 239 -13.30 -15.44 -18.40
CA LEU A 239 -13.22 -16.11 -17.10
C LEU A 239 -14.44 -15.79 -16.22
N SER A 240 -14.95 -14.56 -16.22
CA SER A 240 -16.13 -14.18 -15.43
C SER A 240 -17.39 -14.95 -15.87
N LYS A 241 -17.56 -15.17 -17.19
CA LYS A 241 -18.65 -16.00 -17.74
C LYS A 241 -18.50 -17.47 -17.41
N ILE A 242 -17.27 -18.00 -17.44
CA ILE A 242 -17.00 -19.39 -17.05
C ILE A 242 -17.29 -19.62 -15.57
N THR A 243 -16.82 -18.72 -14.70
CA THR A 243 -16.98 -18.88 -13.24
C THR A 243 -18.40 -18.58 -12.77
N ALA A 244 -19.19 -17.87 -13.59
CA ALA A 244 -20.54 -17.38 -13.28
C ALA A 244 -20.56 -16.57 -11.97
N GLU A 245 -19.51 -15.78 -11.75
CA GLU A 245 -19.38 -14.91 -10.59
C GLU A 245 -20.32 -13.70 -10.75
N PRO A 246 -21.08 -13.28 -9.73
CA PRO A 246 -21.88 -12.06 -9.81
C PRO A 246 -20.98 -10.81 -9.82
N PRO A 247 -21.36 -9.75 -10.55
CA PRO A 247 -20.53 -8.54 -10.68
C PRO A 247 -20.41 -7.75 -9.36
N SER A 248 -21.37 -7.89 -8.46
CA SER A 248 -21.34 -7.31 -7.12
C SER A 248 -22.03 -8.24 -6.13
N LEU A 249 -21.55 -8.22 -4.89
CA LEU A 249 -22.19 -8.88 -3.77
C LEU A 249 -23.07 -7.87 -3.01
N PRO A 250 -24.23 -8.29 -2.47
CA PRO A 250 -25.06 -7.41 -1.67
C PRO A 250 -24.31 -6.92 -0.42
N PRO A 251 -24.51 -5.65 0.01
CA PRO A 251 -23.86 -5.09 1.19
C PRO A 251 -24.14 -5.89 2.47
N LEU A 252 -23.11 -6.08 3.30
CA LEU A 252 -23.13 -6.90 4.53
C LEU A 252 -23.96 -6.34 5.70
N GLU A 253 -24.76 -5.28 5.53
CA GLU A 253 -25.48 -4.69 6.66
C GLU A 253 -26.53 -5.63 7.30
N HIS A 254 -26.93 -6.70 6.62
CA HIS A 254 -27.86 -7.72 7.12
C HIS A 254 -27.17 -9.06 7.46
N ALA A 255 -25.86 -9.03 7.75
CA ALA A 255 -24.96 -10.20 7.71
C ALA A 255 -25.23 -11.35 8.69
N SER A 256 -25.95 -11.18 9.80
CA SER A 256 -26.05 -12.26 10.80
C SER A 256 -26.75 -13.53 10.29
N ALA A 257 -27.64 -13.41 9.30
CA ALA A 257 -28.34 -14.56 8.70
C ALA A 257 -27.71 -15.05 7.39
N HIS A 258 -26.99 -14.21 6.65
CA HIS A 258 -26.54 -14.52 5.29
C HIS A 258 -25.09 -15.00 5.19
N ILE A 259 -24.25 -14.81 6.22
CA ILE A 259 -22.87 -15.35 6.25
C ILE A 259 -22.85 -16.88 6.06
N LEU A 260 -23.87 -17.58 6.59
CA LEU A 260 -23.98 -19.04 6.49
C LEU A 260 -24.40 -19.54 5.10
N ASN A 261 -25.00 -18.68 4.27
CA ASN A 261 -25.59 -19.06 2.98
C ASN A 261 -24.88 -18.41 1.78
N THR A 262 -23.80 -17.66 2.02
CA THR A 262 -23.05 -16.99 0.96
C THR A 262 -22.03 -17.97 0.36
N PRO A 263 -22.12 -18.31 -0.94
CA PRO A 263 -21.23 -19.29 -1.53
C PRO A 263 -19.79 -18.79 -1.48
N LEU A 264 -18.90 -19.57 -0.85
CA LEU A 264 -17.47 -19.31 -0.85
C LEU A 264 -16.94 -19.59 -2.26
N PHE A 265 -16.40 -18.56 -2.90
CA PHE A 265 -15.74 -18.70 -4.21
C PHE A 265 -14.33 -19.29 -4.09
N GLU A 266 -13.74 -19.28 -2.90
CA GLU A 266 -12.40 -19.78 -2.68
C GLU A 266 -12.29 -21.26 -3.03
N ARG A 267 -11.44 -21.57 -4.03
CA ARG A 267 -11.09 -22.92 -4.46
C ARG A 267 -12.29 -23.82 -4.83
N LYS A 268 -13.44 -23.23 -5.17
CA LYS A 268 -14.69 -23.96 -5.53
C LYS A 268 -14.46 -25.07 -6.56
N TYR A 269 -13.68 -24.79 -7.59
CA TYR A 269 -13.41 -25.73 -8.69
C TYR A 269 -12.12 -26.54 -8.53
N ALA A 270 -11.34 -26.31 -7.46
CA ALA A 270 -10.00 -26.90 -7.32
C ALA A 270 -10.02 -28.43 -7.24
N ARG A 271 -10.96 -29.00 -6.48
CA ARG A 271 -11.09 -30.46 -6.34
C ARG A 271 -11.48 -31.14 -7.65
N VAL A 272 -12.41 -30.53 -8.37
CA VAL A 272 -12.94 -31.07 -9.63
C VAL A 272 -11.90 -30.95 -10.75
N TYR A 273 -11.15 -29.84 -10.78
CA TYR A 273 -10.15 -29.59 -11.81
C TYR A 273 -8.88 -30.44 -11.64
N LEU A 274 -8.44 -30.67 -10.39
CA LEU A 274 -7.24 -31.47 -10.07
C LEU A 274 -7.54 -32.96 -9.85
N GLY A 275 -8.82 -33.34 -9.82
CA GLY A 275 -9.27 -34.71 -9.56
C GLY A 275 -9.26 -35.59 -10.81
N ASP A 276 -10.03 -36.67 -10.74
CA ASP A 276 -10.18 -37.61 -11.85
C ASP A 276 -10.94 -36.95 -13.02
N GLN A 277 -10.34 -37.01 -14.22
CA GLN A 277 -10.89 -36.37 -15.40
C GLN A 277 -12.19 -37.03 -15.87
N GLU A 278 -12.34 -38.35 -15.66
CA GLU A 278 -13.53 -39.09 -16.08
C GLU A 278 -14.71 -38.97 -15.11
N SER A 279 -14.53 -38.25 -14.00
CA SER A 279 -15.60 -37.97 -13.05
C SER A 279 -16.73 -37.13 -13.68
N ARG A 280 -17.98 -37.41 -13.28
CA ARG A 280 -19.16 -36.64 -13.69
C ARG A 280 -19.00 -35.15 -13.39
N GLU A 281 -18.44 -34.80 -12.24
CA GLU A 281 -18.19 -33.40 -11.84
C GLU A 281 -17.22 -32.71 -12.82
N ALA A 282 -16.20 -33.43 -13.32
CA ALA A 282 -15.23 -32.89 -14.28
C ALA A 282 -15.82 -32.73 -15.69
N VAL A 283 -16.73 -33.62 -16.09
CA VAL A 283 -17.50 -33.45 -17.34
C VAL A 283 -18.42 -32.23 -17.26
N ASP A 284 -19.10 -32.03 -16.13
CA ASP A 284 -19.97 -30.87 -15.91
C ASP A 284 -19.17 -29.56 -15.90
N LEU A 285 -17.98 -29.55 -15.29
CA LEU A 285 -17.07 -28.40 -15.34
C LEU A 285 -16.63 -28.08 -16.77
N ARG A 286 -16.29 -29.10 -17.58
CA ARG A 286 -15.93 -28.91 -19.00
C ARG A 286 -17.09 -28.33 -19.82
N ARG A 287 -18.32 -28.79 -19.56
CA ARG A 287 -19.52 -28.21 -20.19
C ARG A 287 -19.72 -26.76 -19.77
N GLN A 288 -19.50 -26.43 -18.50
CA GLN A 288 -19.58 -25.05 -18.00
C GLN A 288 -18.52 -24.15 -18.68
N ILE A 289 -17.28 -24.63 -18.81
CA ILE A 289 -16.21 -23.90 -19.51
C ILE A 289 -16.61 -23.65 -20.97
N ALA A 290 -17.06 -24.67 -21.70
CA ALA A 290 -17.47 -24.53 -23.09
C ALA A 290 -18.65 -23.56 -23.25
N LYS A 291 -19.65 -23.64 -22.37
CA LYS A 291 -20.81 -22.76 -22.37
C LYS A 291 -20.41 -21.31 -22.10
N GLY A 292 -19.69 -21.05 -21.02
CA GLY A 292 -19.27 -19.69 -20.64
C GLY A 292 -18.33 -19.05 -21.66
N ALA A 293 -17.40 -19.84 -22.23
CA ALA A 293 -16.54 -19.35 -23.30
C ALA A 293 -17.32 -19.00 -24.56
N ARG A 294 -18.32 -19.83 -24.94
CA ARG A 294 -19.17 -19.53 -26.09
C ARG A 294 -19.98 -18.25 -25.88
N GLU A 295 -20.62 -18.09 -24.72
CA GLU A 295 -21.39 -16.88 -24.38
C GLU A 295 -20.51 -15.62 -24.43
N ALA A 296 -19.30 -15.68 -23.87
CA ALA A 296 -18.36 -14.56 -23.91
C ALA A 296 -17.91 -14.19 -25.34
N LEU A 297 -17.67 -15.19 -26.19
CA LEU A 297 -17.27 -14.98 -27.59
C LEU A 297 -18.43 -14.44 -28.44
N GLU A 298 -19.66 -14.89 -28.18
CA GLU A 298 -20.88 -14.35 -28.79
C GLU A 298 -21.06 -12.87 -28.44
N GLU A 299 -20.92 -12.50 -27.16
CA GLU A 299 -20.94 -11.08 -26.73
C GLU A 299 -19.84 -10.25 -27.40
N GLN A 300 -18.59 -10.75 -27.42
CA GLN A 300 -17.49 -10.05 -28.09
C GLN A 300 -17.75 -9.85 -29.59
N TYR A 301 -18.35 -10.84 -30.25
CA TYR A 301 -18.75 -10.71 -31.64
C TYR A 301 -19.84 -9.65 -31.81
N TRP A 302 -20.86 -9.64 -30.95
CA TRP A 302 -21.92 -8.63 -30.97
C TRP A 302 -21.38 -7.22 -30.75
N ASP A 303 -20.44 -7.02 -29.82
CA ASP A 303 -19.79 -5.72 -29.59
C ASP A 303 -19.05 -5.21 -30.84
N ILE A 304 -18.39 -6.13 -31.58
CA ILE A 304 -17.72 -5.80 -32.84
C ILE A 304 -18.76 -5.41 -33.90
N VAL A 305 -19.84 -6.19 -34.03
CA VAL A 305 -20.93 -5.89 -34.96
C VAL A 305 -21.52 -4.52 -34.65
N GLU A 306 -21.86 -4.23 -33.41
CA GLU A 306 -22.42 -2.95 -33.00
C GLU A 306 -21.45 -1.78 -33.26
N ARG A 307 -20.17 -1.94 -32.92
CA ARG A 307 -19.14 -0.94 -33.22
C ARG A 307 -19.02 -0.68 -34.73
N THR A 308 -19.08 -1.73 -35.55
CA THR A 308 -19.00 -1.59 -37.01
C THR A 308 -20.24 -0.91 -37.59
N LEU A 309 -21.41 -1.21 -37.03
CA LEU A 309 -22.68 -0.59 -37.38
C LEU A 309 -22.68 0.91 -37.06
N GLN A 310 -22.21 1.28 -35.86
CA GLN A 310 -22.06 2.68 -35.44
C GLN A 310 -21.04 3.43 -36.31
N ALA A 311 -19.91 2.79 -36.65
CA ALA A 311 -18.89 3.38 -37.51
C ALA A 311 -19.35 3.60 -38.95
N ARG A 312 -20.29 2.76 -39.43
CA ARG A 312 -20.85 2.80 -40.80
C ARG A 312 -22.36 3.05 -40.78
N ALA A 313 -22.83 3.94 -39.89
CA ALA A 313 -24.25 4.16 -39.68
C ALA A 313 -25.01 4.61 -40.95
N THR A 314 -24.36 5.37 -41.83
CA THR A 314 -24.94 5.86 -43.09
C THR A 314 -25.06 4.76 -44.16
N GLU A 315 -24.15 3.78 -44.16
CA GLU A 315 -24.17 2.65 -45.09
C GLU A 315 -25.11 1.54 -44.61
N ALA A 316 -25.23 1.37 -43.28
CA ALA A 316 -26.01 0.31 -42.67
C ALA A 316 -27.54 0.46 -42.87
N ARG A 317 -28.03 1.67 -43.21
CA ARG A 317 -29.44 1.98 -43.53
C ARG A 317 -30.44 1.20 -42.65
N LEU A 318 -30.25 1.25 -41.33
CA LEU A 318 -31.18 0.59 -40.42
C LEU A 318 -32.55 1.28 -40.54
N GLY A 319 -33.54 0.52 -40.97
CA GLY A 319 -34.94 0.92 -40.84
C GLY A 319 -35.29 0.99 -39.36
N TRP A 320 -36.05 2.02 -39.00
CA TRP A 320 -36.66 2.18 -37.68
C TRP A 320 -37.68 1.07 -37.42
#